data_AF-A0A973YN18-F1
#
_entry.id   AF-A0A973YN18-F1
#
_cell.length_a   1.000
_cell.length_b   1.000
_cell.length_c   1.000
_cell.angle_alpha   90.00
_cell.angle_beta   90.00
_cell.angle_gamma   90.00
#
_symmetry.space_group_name_H-M   'P 1'
#
loop_
_entity.id
_entity.type
_entity.pdbx_description
1 polymer ?
#
loop_
_entity_poly.entity_id
_entity_poly.type
_entity_poly.pdbx_seq_one_letter_code
_entity_poly.pdbx_strand_id
1 'polypeptide(L)'
;KGRIIPGADADVVVWDPEATKTISASTQVQGGDINLYENMRCHGVPLVTISRGRVVYENGVFMCAEGTGKFCPLRSFPDVAYKKLVQREK
;
A
#
# COMPACT_ATOMS: atom_id res chain seq x y z
N LYS A 1 7.49 6.40 6.17
CA LYS A 1 6.84 5.66 5.06
C LYS A 1 6.78 6.53 3.81
N GLY A 2 6.55 5.93 2.64
CA GLY A 2 6.31 6.67 1.39
C GLY A 2 7.55 7.06 0.58
N ARG A 3 8.73 6.49 0.87
CA ARG A 3 9.97 6.79 0.12
C ARG A 3 10.97 5.62 0.23
N ILE A 4 11.65 5.30 -0.88
CA ILE A 4 12.74 4.30 -0.93
C ILE A 4 14.08 5.01 -0.72
N ILE A 5 14.59 4.95 0.50
CA ILE A 5 15.91 5.48 0.90
C ILE A 5 16.44 4.67 2.10
N PRO A 6 17.77 4.63 2.33
CA PRO A 6 18.34 4.06 3.55
C PRO A 6 17.70 4.65 4.81
N GLY A 7 17.37 3.80 5.78
CA GLY A 7 16.73 4.17 7.05
C GLY A 7 15.20 4.27 7.02
N ALA A 8 14.54 4.12 5.87
CA ALA A 8 13.09 4.04 5.79
C ALA A 8 12.54 2.66 6.21
N ASP A 9 11.28 2.62 6.62
CA ASP A 9 10.54 1.36 6.82
C ASP A 9 10.53 0.54 5.52
N ALA A 10 10.83 -0.76 5.61
CA ALA A 10 10.80 -1.69 4.50
C ALA A 10 9.36 -2.12 4.16
N ASP A 11 8.53 -1.14 3.81
CA ASP A 11 7.20 -1.32 3.22
C ASP A 11 7.29 -0.96 1.74
N VAL A 12 7.41 -1.98 0.89
CA VAL A 12 7.83 -1.85 -0.51
C VAL A 12 6.97 -2.74 -1.39
N VAL A 13 6.72 -2.31 -2.62
CA VAL A 13 6.03 -3.11 -3.63
C VAL A 13 6.94 -3.23 -4.85
N VAL A 14 7.12 -4.45 -5.35
CA VAL A 14 7.65 -4.69 -6.70
C VAL A 14 6.46 -4.63 -7.65
N TRP A 15 6.42 -3.59 -8.46
CA TRP A 15 5.30 -3.28 -9.34
C TRP A 15 5.64 -3.61 -10.78
N ASP A 16 4.79 -4.38 -11.45
CA ASP A 16 4.91 -4.68 -12.88
C ASP A 16 3.98 -3.75 -13.67
N PRO A 17 4.52 -2.76 -14.41
CA PRO A 17 3.71 -1.84 -15.20
C PRO A 17 3.17 -2.44 -16.51
N GLU A 18 3.73 -3.55 -16.97
CA GLU A 18 3.35 -4.19 -18.25
C GLU A 18 2.30 -5.28 -18.05
N ALA A 19 2.28 -5.92 -16.88
CA ALA A 19 1.25 -6.86 -16.51
C ALA A 19 -0.15 -6.22 -16.55
N THR A 20 -1.13 -7.02 -16.99
CA THR A 20 -2.53 -6.65 -16.97
C THR A 20 -3.36 -7.59 -16.13
N LYS A 21 -4.28 -7.03 -15.35
CA LYS A 21 -5.34 -7.78 -14.67
C LYS A 21 -6.69 -7.18 -15.03
N THR A 22 -7.61 -8.02 -15.49
CA THR A 22 -9.03 -7.66 -15.55
C THR A 22 -9.61 -7.79 -14.14
N ILE A 23 -10.11 -6.69 -13.59
CA ILE A 23 -10.71 -6.68 -12.26
C ILE A 23 -12.06 -7.42 -12.31
N SER A 24 -12.28 -8.32 -11.35
CA SER A 24 -13.56 -8.99 -11.16
C SER A 24 -13.88 -9.24 -9.69
N ALA A 25 -15.16 -9.18 -9.33
CA ALA A 25 -15.67 -9.58 -8.02
C ALA A 25 -15.36 -11.05 -7.72
N SER A 26 -15.35 -11.91 -8.75
CA SER A 26 -15.06 -13.34 -8.61
C SER A 26 -13.61 -13.65 -8.20
N THR A 27 -12.68 -12.71 -8.36
CA THR A 27 -11.24 -12.93 -8.07
C THR A 27 -10.69 -12.00 -6.99
N GLN A 28 -11.53 -11.15 -6.38
CA GLN A 28 -11.10 -10.24 -5.33
C GLN A 28 -11.02 -10.95 -3.98
N VAL A 29 -10.11 -10.48 -3.12
CA VAL A 29 -10.01 -10.94 -1.73
C VAL A 29 -10.65 -9.97 -0.73
N GLN A 30 -10.99 -8.76 -1.18
CA GLN A 30 -11.77 -7.80 -0.38
C GLN A 30 -13.23 -8.26 -0.29
N GLY A 31 -13.95 -7.84 0.76
CA GLY A 31 -15.36 -8.20 0.93
C GLY A 31 -16.30 -7.54 -0.07
N GLY A 32 -17.52 -8.07 -0.14
CA GLY A 32 -18.62 -7.57 -0.98
C GLY A 32 -18.81 -8.37 -2.27
N ASP A 33 -20.05 -8.41 -2.75
CA ASP A 33 -20.46 -9.23 -3.89
C ASP A 33 -20.27 -8.54 -5.25
N ILE A 34 -19.97 -7.24 -5.24
CA ILE A 34 -19.79 -6.40 -6.44
C ILE A 34 -18.43 -5.72 -6.37
N ASN A 35 -17.73 -5.67 -7.50
CA ASN A 35 -16.59 -4.79 -7.68
C ASN A 35 -17.01 -3.57 -8.51
N LEU A 36 -16.70 -2.36 -8.03
CA LEU A 36 -17.02 -1.12 -8.75
C LEU A 36 -16.30 -0.98 -10.09
N TYR A 37 -15.24 -1.76 -10.29
CA TYR A 37 -14.41 -1.77 -11.49
C TYR A 37 -14.53 -3.08 -12.28
N GLU A 38 -15.66 -3.79 -12.15
CA GLU A 38 -15.91 -5.05 -12.85
C GLU A 38 -15.58 -4.95 -14.35
N ASN A 39 -14.84 -5.92 -14.89
CA ASN A 39 -14.35 -5.98 -16.27
C ASN A 39 -13.35 -4.89 -16.69
N MET A 40 -12.91 -4.02 -15.78
CA MET A 40 -11.87 -3.04 -16.09
C MET A 40 -10.52 -3.75 -16.27
N ARG A 41 -9.92 -3.61 -17.46
CA ARG A 41 -8.55 -4.05 -17.71
C ARG A 41 -7.58 -3.01 -17.20
N CYS A 42 -6.87 -3.31 -16.12
CA CYS A 42 -5.86 -2.44 -15.54
C CYS A 42 -4.45 -2.91 -15.93
N HIS A 43 -3.62 -1.96 -16.35
CA HIS A 43 -2.17 -2.13 -16.45
C HIS A 43 -1.54 -1.76 -15.09
N GLY A 44 -0.53 -2.50 -14.66
CA GLY A 44 0.05 -2.34 -13.33
C GLY A 44 -0.46 -3.38 -12.35
N VAL A 45 0.41 -4.29 -11.91
CA VAL A 45 0.08 -5.34 -10.93
C VAL A 45 1.20 -5.43 -9.88
N PRO A 46 0.87 -5.54 -8.58
CA PRO A 46 1.88 -5.83 -7.57
C PRO A 46 2.33 -7.29 -7.69
N LEU A 47 3.58 -7.54 -8.07
CA LEU A 47 4.14 -8.89 -8.12
C LEU A 47 4.57 -9.39 -6.74
N VAL A 48 5.20 -8.50 -5.98
CA VAL A 48 5.67 -8.77 -4.62
C VAL A 48 5.25 -7.62 -3.72
N THR A 49 4.65 -7.92 -2.58
CA THR A 49 4.40 -6.94 -1.50
C THR A 49 5.26 -7.30 -0.30
N ILE A 50 6.07 -6.34 0.15
CA ILE A 50 6.92 -6.42 1.32
C ILE A 50 6.35 -5.50 2.39
N SER A 51 6.10 -6.04 3.58
CA SER A 51 5.64 -5.30 4.74
C SER A 51 6.56 -5.58 5.92
N ARG A 52 7.04 -4.51 6.57
CA ARG A 52 8.01 -4.60 7.70
C ARG A 52 9.23 -5.47 7.38
N GLY A 53 9.72 -5.40 6.14
CA GLY A 53 10.89 -6.15 5.66
C GLY A 53 10.65 -7.64 5.41
N ARG A 54 9.39 -8.09 5.33
CA ARG A 54 9.02 -9.48 5.03
C ARG A 54 8.15 -9.53 3.79
N VAL A 55 8.39 -10.50 2.92
CA VAL A 55 7.48 -10.81 1.81
C VAL A 55 6.19 -11.35 2.40
N VAL A 56 5.08 -10.68 2.11
CA VAL A 56 3.73 -11.07 2.57
C VAL A 56 2.82 -11.50 1.41
N TYR A 57 3.22 -11.18 0.19
CA TYR A 57 2.54 -11.60 -1.03
C TYR A 57 3.56 -11.76 -2.14
N GLU A 58 3.57 -12.92 -2.79
CA GLU A 58 4.44 -13.23 -3.93
C GLU A 58 3.81 -14.38 -4.74
N ASN A 59 4.00 -14.38 -6.07
CA ASN A 59 3.48 -15.42 -6.98
C ASN A 59 1.97 -15.69 -6.83
N GLY A 60 1.19 -14.66 -6.52
CA GLY A 60 -0.26 -14.80 -6.35
C GLY A 60 -0.70 -15.31 -4.96
N VAL A 61 0.24 -15.63 -4.07
CA VAL A 61 -0.05 -16.25 -2.76
C VAL A 61 0.19 -15.26 -1.63
N PHE A 62 -0.80 -15.10 -0.75
CA PHE A 62 -0.69 -14.31 0.47
C PHE A 62 -0.22 -15.17 1.65
N MET A 63 0.78 -14.69 2.39
CA MET A 63 1.42 -15.41 3.49
C MET A 63 1.80 -14.42 4.61
N CYS A 64 0.91 -14.22 5.57
CA CYS A 64 1.17 -13.36 6.72
C CYS A 64 0.33 -13.81 7.92
N ALA A 65 0.96 -13.87 9.11
CA ALA A 65 0.25 -14.19 10.34
C ALA A 65 -0.55 -12.98 10.86
N GLU A 66 -1.72 -13.23 11.43
CA GLU A 66 -2.51 -12.21 12.12
C GLU A 66 -1.69 -11.53 13.23
N GLY A 67 -1.90 -10.23 13.44
CA GLY A 67 -1.16 -9.47 14.45
C GLY A 67 0.31 -9.11 14.10
N THR A 68 0.80 -9.48 12.91
CA THR A 68 2.14 -9.08 12.42
C THR A 68 2.25 -7.55 12.29
N GLY A 69 1.16 -6.89 11.90
CA GLY A 69 1.07 -5.43 11.85
C GLY A 69 1.27 -4.78 13.22
N LYS A 70 1.68 -3.51 13.24
CA LYS A 70 1.85 -2.71 14.46
C LYS A 70 1.19 -1.35 14.29
N PHE A 71 0.55 -0.88 15.35
CA PHE A 71 0.03 0.49 15.42
C PHE A 71 1.19 1.49 15.29
N CYS A 72 1.00 2.54 14.48
CA CYS A 72 1.97 3.61 14.29
C CYS A 72 1.36 4.93 14.81
N PRO A 73 1.75 5.42 15.99
CA PRO A 73 1.27 6.69 16.50
C PRO A 73 1.56 7.84 15.53
N LEU A 74 0.56 8.71 15.29
CA LEU A 74 0.70 9.88 14.44
C LEU A 74 1.01 11.10 15.30
N ARG A 75 2.19 11.71 15.10
CA ARG A 75 2.57 12.95 15.80
C ARG A 75 1.67 14.09 15.35
N SER A 76 1.23 14.92 16.29
CA SER A 76 0.45 16.14 16.00
C SER A 76 1.26 17.16 15.19
N PHE A 77 0.56 18.12 14.60
CA PHE A 77 1.12 19.26 13.84
C PHE A 77 2.10 18.84 12.73
N PRO A 78 1.67 18.08 11.71
CA PRO A 78 2.54 17.69 10.62
C PRO A 78 3.10 18.90 9.88
N ASP A 79 4.43 18.95 9.72
CA ASP A 79 5.16 20.06 9.11
C ASP A 79 4.61 20.48 7.73
N VAL A 80 4.16 19.52 6.92
CA VAL A 80 3.63 19.77 5.57
C VAL A 80 2.46 20.77 5.57
N ALA A 81 1.64 20.75 6.63
CA ALA A 81 0.53 21.68 6.80
C ALA A 81 0.92 22.84 7.73
N TYR A 82 1.49 22.54 8.89
CA TYR A 82 1.60 23.51 9.99
C TYR A 82 2.85 24.40 9.94
N LYS A 83 3.92 23.99 9.26
CA LYS A 83 5.16 24.79 9.22
C LYS A 83 4.91 26.20 8.68
N LYS A 84 4.06 26.33 7.66
CA LYS A 84 3.67 27.62 7.08
C LYS A 84 2.69 28.39 7.97
N LEU A 85 1.78 27.71 8.66
CA LEU A 85 0.80 28.33 9.54
C LEU A 85 1.47 28.99 10.76
N VAL A 86 2.39 28.27 11.40
CA VAL A 86 3.17 28.80 12.54
C VAL A 86 3.97 30.04 12.15
N GLN A 87 4.50 30.09 10.92
CA GLN A 87 5.23 31.26 10.45
C GLN A 87 4.31 32.43 10.07
N ARG A 88 3.05 32.16 9.69
CA ARG A 88 2.06 33.19 9.35
C ARG A 88 1.49 33.90 10.58
N GLU A 89 1.43 33.21 11.71
CA GLU A 89 0.91 33.75 12.98
C GLU A 89 1.98 34.51 13.80
N LYS A 90 3.25 34.44 13.38
CA LYS A 90 4.34 35.27 13.91
C LYS A 90 4.41 36.61 13.20
#